data_AF-A0A2C9WA30-F1
#
_entry.id   AF-A0A2C9WA30-F1
#
_cell.length_a   1.000
_cell.length_b   1.000
_cell.length_c   1.000
_cell.angle_alpha   90.00
_cell.angle_beta   90.00
_cell.angle_gamma   90.00
#
_symmetry.space_group_name_H-M   'P 1'
#
loop_
_entity.id
_entity.type
_entity.pdbx_description
1 polymer ?
#
loop_
_entity_poly.entity_id
_entity_poly.type
_entity_poly.pdbx_seq_one_letter_code
_entity_poly.pdbx_strand_id
1 'polypeptide(L)'
;MIKELCSDAIEIVDPPREGYQLTLKIDFSKIPREKDPEKVMTQISSVQAIILSSQLKEMLENVNSQVMYQGMYKPMKLVYHPREPFYVIKQPRKITAVFPMRFKEPSDVIIATAFFQELVDVGSSEKWAKAPPCTWSPIPPPELQGEPLEDLTTNGGFVSFDISSRHVEGKKLDKTVWGLLNFYAYVKTHVKCTKGFTQRRMQKRLESLVEVLHKEKQEQDKDVKRVKENVGSKQVQKQVRFPRSAMLKQRCREFAKKIKQIRFRIKIRGFGHFRRRWLKIPKFSSPMKYTKLE
;
A
#
# COMPACT_ATOMS: atom_id res chain seq x y z
N MET A 1 -31.82 13.77 3.19
CA MET A 1 -30.45 13.67 3.76
C MET A 1 -29.92 14.97 4.36
N ILE A 2 -29.55 16.02 3.60
CA ILE A 2 -28.95 17.23 4.22
C ILE A 2 -29.97 18.02 5.07
N LYS A 3 -31.23 18.12 4.60
CA LYS A 3 -32.32 18.73 5.36
C LYS A 3 -32.71 17.94 6.62
N GLU A 4 -32.43 16.64 6.66
CA GLU A 4 -32.68 15.79 7.84
C GLU A 4 -31.58 15.92 8.91
N LEU A 5 -30.42 16.47 8.56
CA LEU A 5 -29.35 16.82 9.50
C LEU A 5 -29.51 18.20 10.11
N CYS A 6 -30.37 19.04 9.53
CA CYS A 6 -30.66 20.37 10.04
C CYS A 6 -31.47 20.22 11.33
N SER A 7 -30.75 20.01 12.43
CA SER A 7 -31.26 20.36 13.76
C SER A 7 -31.58 21.86 13.78
N ASP A 8 -32.43 22.32 14.70
CA ASP A 8 -32.80 23.74 14.85
C ASP A 8 -31.62 24.73 14.92
N ALA A 9 -30.41 24.22 15.16
CA ALA A 9 -29.14 24.96 15.24
C ALA A 9 -28.36 25.13 13.91
N ILE A 10 -28.72 24.41 12.84
CA ILE A 10 -27.99 24.46 11.55
C ILE A 10 -28.93 24.93 10.43
N GLU A 11 -28.60 26.07 9.84
CA GLU A 11 -29.33 26.68 8.73
C GLU A 11 -28.46 26.67 7.46
N ILE A 12 -29.02 26.23 6.34
CA ILE A 12 -28.36 26.31 5.03
C ILE A 12 -28.61 27.73 4.50
N VAL A 13 -27.53 28.46 4.20
CA VAL A 13 -27.62 29.82 3.65
C VAL A 13 -27.77 29.73 2.13
N ASP A 14 -28.85 30.29 1.60
CA ASP A 14 -29.16 30.37 0.17
C ASP A 14 -29.42 31.85 -0.20
N PRO A 15 -28.65 32.48 -1.12
CA PRO A 15 -27.55 31.90 -1.90
C PRO A 15 -26.29 31.60 -1.06
N PRO A 16 -25.47 30.61 -1.47
CA PRO A 16 -24.18 30.38 -0.82
C PRO A 16 -23.27 31.59 -0.99
N ARG A 17 -22.35 31.80 -0.03
CA ARG A 17 -21.35 32.87 -0.14
C ARG A 17 -20.51 32.71 -1.39
N GLU A 18 -20.09 33.83 -1.96
CA GLU A 18 -19.25 33.87 -3.15
C GLU A 18 -18.03 32.95 -3.01
N GLY A 19 -17.82 32.09 -4.01
CA GLY A 19 -16.72 31.12 -4.04
C GLY A 19 -16.99 29.77 -3.37
N TYR A 20 -18.15 29.57 -2.74
CA TYR A 20 -18.50 28.30 -2.07
C TYR A 20 -19.74 27.64 -2.69
N GLN A 21 -19.75 26.30 -2.75
CA GLN A 21 -20.92 25.54 -3.21
C GLN A 21 -22.00 25.37 -2.13
N LEU A 22 -21.63 25.42 -0.85
CA LEU A 22 -22.52 25.28 0.29
C LEU A 22 -22.02 26.15 1.44
N THR A 23 -22.92 26.93 2.04
CA THR A 23 -22.64 27.70 3.26
C THR A 23 -23.60 27.27 4.35
N LEU A 24 -23.05 26.93 5.51
CA LEU A 24 -23.82 26.56 6.70
C LEU A 24 -23.67 27.66 7.75
N LYS A 25 -24.79 28.07 8.34
CA LYS A 25 -24.85 28.98 9.47
C LYS A 25 -25.19 28.16 10.71
N ILE A 26 -24.37 28.30 11.74
CA ILE A 26 -24.52 27.57 13.00
C ILE A 26 -24.91 28.56 14.08
N ASP A 27 -26.04 28.32 14.73
CA ASP A 27 -26.51 29.13 15.85
C ASP A 27 -26.10 28.50 17.18
N PHE A 28 -25.09 29.09 17.83
CA PHE A 28 -24.56 28.61 19.11
C PHE A 28 -25.55 28.69 20.26
N SER A 29 -26.59 29.53 20.16
CA SER A 29 -27.60 29.68 21.21
C SER A 29 -28.54 28.48 21.30
N LYS A 30 -28.75 27.81 20.16
CA LYS A 30 -29.65 26.65 20.01
C LYS A 30 -28.92 25.31 20.19
N ILE A 31 -27.61 25.32 20.45
CA ILE A 31 -26.87 24.09 20.73
C ILE A 31 -27.17 23.67 22.17
N PRO A 32 -27.77 22.49 22.40
CA PRO A 32 -28.08 22.01 23.75
C PRO A 32 -26.78 21.83 24.54
N ARG A 33 -26.57 22.65 25.58
CA ARG A 33 -25.40 22.57 26.46
C ARG A 33 -25.49 21.41 27.46
N GLU A 34 -26.71 20.96 27.78
CA GLU A 34 -26.98 19.93 28.78
C GLU A 34 -27.24 18.53 28.19
N LYS A 35 -27.60 18.43 26.91
CA LYS A 35 -27.83 17.16 26.21
C LYS A 35 -26.79 16.97 25.10
N ASP A 36 -25.82 16.11 25.35
CA ASP A 36 -24.85 15.56 24.39
C ASP A 36 -24.31 16.56 23.35
N PRO A 37 -23.58 17.61 23.77
CA PRO A 37 -22.98 18.59 22.85
C PRO A 37 -22.07 17.91 21.81
N GLU A 38 -21.42 16.81 22.20
CA GLU A 38 -20.56 16.00 21.33
C GLU A 38 -21.30 15.43 20.12
N LYS A 39 -22.59 15.09 20.25
CA LYS A 39 -23.37 14.54 19.12
C LYS A 39 -23.62 15.60 18.06
N VAL A 40 -23.95 16.83 18.47
CA VAL A 40 -24.14 17.96 17.55
C VAL A 40 -22.84 18.33 16.87
N MET A 41 -21.73 18.38 17.62
CA MET A 41 -20.40 18.63 17.05
C MET A 41 -20.00 17.55 16.03
N THR A 42 -20.25 16.29 16.36
CA THR A 42 -19.99 15.16 15.46
C THR A 42 -20.84 15.28 14.20
N GLN A 43 -22.12 15.60 14.32
CA GLN A 43 -23.00 15.83 13.18
C GLN A 43 -22.50 16.95 12.27
N ILE A 44 -22.10 18.10 12.84
CA ILE A 44 -21.52 19.22 12.08
C ILE A 44 -20.25 18.78 11.34
N SER A 45 -19.34 18.07 12.02
CA SER A 45 -18.11 17.57 11.41
C SER A 45 -18.36 16.53 10.31
N SER A 46 -19.48 15.81 10.39
CA SER A 46 -19.85 14.76 9.45
C SER A 46 -20.52 15.27 8.17
N VAL A 47 -20.89 16.56 8.09
CA VAL A 47 -21.65 17.10 6.95
C VAL A 47 -20.95 16.84 5.62
N GLN A 48 -19.64 17.08 5.54
CA GLN A 48 -18.86 16.79 4.33
C GLN A 48 -18.95 15.29 3.97
N ALA A 49 -18.78 14.40 4.94
CA ALA A 49 -18.86 12.96 4.71
C ALA A 49 -20.26 12.54 4.23
N ILE A 50 -21.31 13.18 4.74
CA ILE A 50 -22.69 12.87 4.36
C ILE A 50 -23.01 13.36 2.94
N ILE A 51 -22.54 14.55 2.57
CA ILE A 51 -22.69 15.06 1.19
C ILE A 51 -22.03 14.10 0.21
N LEU A 52 -20.77 13.71 0.47
CA LEU A 52 -20.03 12.82 -0.42
C LEU A 52 -20.62 11.41 -0.44
N SER A 53 -21.17 10.91 0.68
CA SER A 53 -21.78 9.57 0.72
C SER A 53 -23.19 9.51 0.14
N SER A 54 -23.92 10.63 0.06
CA SER A 54 -25.34 10.65 -0.30
C SER A 54 -25.63 9.96 -1.64
N GLN A 55 -24.93 10.36 -2.70
CA GLN A 55 -25.12 9.79 -4.04
C GLN A 55 -24.83 8.28 -4.05
N LEU A 56 -23.71 7.87 -3.45
CA LEU A 56 -23.34 6.45 -3.39
C LEU A 56 -24.33 5.65 -2.53
N LYS A 57 -24.83 6.24 -1.43
CA LYS A 57 -25.79 5.61 -0.54
C LYS A 57 -27.12 5.34 -1.26
N GLU A 58 -27.66 6.34 -1.95
CA GLU A 58 -28.88 6.20 -2.75
C GLU A 58 -28.73 5.13 -3.86
N MET A 59 -27.56 5.08 -4.50
CA MET A 59 -27.27 4.05 -5.49
C MET A 59 -27.24 2.64 -4.88
N LEU A 60 -26.64 2.49 -3.70
CA LEU A 60 -26.48 1.21 -3.01
C LEU A 60 -27.75 0.74 -2.28
N GLU A 61 -28.64 1.63 -1.86
CA GLU A 61 -29.96 1.26 -1.33
C GLU A 61 -30.82 0.59 -2.41
N ASN A 62 -30.66 1.03 -3.66
CA ASN A 62 -31.40 0.54 -4.82
C ASN A 62 -30.73 -0.64 -5.54
N VAL A 63 -29.92 -1.47 -4.85
CA VAL A 63 -29.23 -2.64 -5.46
C VAL A 63 -30.21 -3.66 -6.03
N ASN A 64 -31.38 -3.85 -5.39
CA ASN A 64 -32.38 -4.85 -5.81
C ASN A 64 -33.49 -4.29 -6.70
N SER A 65 -33.51 -2.99 -6.99
CA SER A 65 -34.54 -2.41 -7.86
C SER A 65 -34.36 -2.98 -9.27
N GLN A 66 -35.29 -3.81 -9.73
CA GLN A 66 -35.30 -4.38 -11.08
C GLN A 66 -35.57 -3.28 -12.11
N VAL A 67 -34.57 -2.46 -12.41
CA VAL A 67 -34.61 -1.64 -13.60
C VAL A 67 -33.98 -2.48 -14.70
N MET A 68 -34.83 -3.10 -15.50
CA MET A 68 -34.47 -3.87 -16.70
C MET A 68 -33.94 -2.88 -17.75
N TYR A 69 -32.66 -2.54 -17.67
CA TYR A 69 -31.99 -1.84 -18.76
C TYR A 69 -31.67 -2.85 -19.87
N GLN A 70 -32.43 -2.81 -20.96
CA GLN A 70 -32.03 -3.42 -22.24
C GLN A 70 -30.90 -2.56 -22.83
N GLY A 71 -29.65 -2.83 -22.46
CA GLY A 71 -28.47 -2.13 -22.98
C GLY A 71 -27.18 -2.40 -22.17
N MET A 72 -26.04 -1.90 -22.65
CA MET A 72 -24.80 -1.87 -21.84
C MET A 72 -25.05 -1.06 -20.57
N TYR A 73 -24.67 -1.59 -19.42
CA TYR A 73 -24.82 -0.91 -18.14
C TYR A 73 -24.02 0.40 -18.14
N LYS A 74 -24.69 1.55 -18.08
CA LYS A 74 -24.02 2.85 -18.10
C LYS A 74 -23.20 3.04 -16.81
N PRO A 75 -21.86 3.16 -16.90
CA PRO A 75 -21.05 3.45 -15.72
C PRO A 75 -21.35 4.87 -15.22
N MET A 76 -21.47 5.02 -13.89
CA MET A 76 -21.56 6.31 -13.23
C MET A 76 -20.21 6.67 -12.64
N LYS A 77 -19.60 7.75 -13.14
CA LYS A 77 -18.33 8.29 -12.65
C LYS A 77 -18.56 9.10 -11.37
N LEU A 78 -17.90 8.71 -10.28
CA LEU A 78 -17.89 9.44 -9.02
C LEU A 78 -16.52 10.10 -8.82
N VAL A 79 -16.51 11.44 -8.75
CA VAL A 79 -15.29 12.25 -8.65
C VAL A 79 -15.19 12.89 -7.27
N TYR A 80 -14.71 12.13 -6.29
CA TYR A 80 -14.44 12.68 -4.95
C TYR A 80 -13.05 13.31 -4.86
N HIS A 81 -12.10 12.80 -5.64
CA HIS A 81 -10.80 13.41 -5.83
C HIS A 81 -10.59 13.66 -7.33
N PRO A 82 -10.21 14.88 -7.76
CA PRO A 82 -10.08 15.22 -9.18
C PRO A 82 -9.24 14.27 -10.04
N ARG A 83 -8.27 13.54 -9.46
CA ARG A 83 -7.38 12.63 -10.18
C ARG A 83 -7.72 11.14 -9.98
N GLU A 84 -8.68 10.85 -9.11
CA GLU A 84 -9.01 9.49 -8.69
C GLU A 84 -10.53 9.29 -8.70
N PRO A 85 -11.16 9.36 -9.88
CA PRO A 85 -12.54 8.96 -10.01
C PRO A 85 -12.62 7.43 -9.88
N PHE A 86 -13.70 6.95 -9.25
CA PHE A 86 -14.09 5.56 -9.38
C PHE A 86 -15.47 5.46 -10.02
N TYR A 87 -15.74 4.31 -10.62
CA TYR A 87 -16.95 4.06 -11.37
C TYR A 87 -17.86 3.13 -10.62
N VAL A 88 -19.17 3.35 -10.75
CA VAL A 88 -20.18 2.46 -10.22
C VAL A 88 -21.08 2.01 -11.35
N ILE A 89 -21.12 0.70 -11.58
CA ILE A 89 -21.88 0.06 -12.63
C ILE A 89 -23.01 -0.72 -11.97
N LYS A 90 -24.26 -0.34 -12.28
CA LYS A 90 -25.44 -1.02 -11.75
C LYS A 90 -25.79 -2.21 -12.64
N GLN A 91 -25.75 -3.41 -12.09
CA GLN A 91 -26.21 -4.64 -12.73
C GLN A 91 -27.49 -5.16 -12.03
N PRO A 92 -28.25 -6.11 -12.63
CA PRO A 92 -29.58 -6.49 -12.13
C PRO A 92 -29.59 -7.14 -10.74
N ARG A 93 -28.47 -7.76 -10.32
CA ARG A 93 -28.35 -8.48 -9.04
C ARG A 93 -27.22 -7.96 -8.15
N LYS A 94 -26.40 -7.05 -8.66
CA LYS A 94 -25.23 -6.52 -7.97
C LYS A 94 -24.86 -5.15 -8.53
N ILE A 95 -24.15 -4.37 -7.74
CA ILE A 95 -23.51 -3.14 -8.15
C ILE A 95 -22.01 -3.37 -8.12
N THR A 96 -21.32 -3.10 -9.22
CA THR A 96 -19.87 -3.26 -9.32
C THR A 96 -19.20 -1.89 -9.20
N ALA A 97 -18.38 -1.71 -8.17
CA ALA A 97 -17.58 -0.51 -7.98
C ALA A 97 -16.17 -0.75 -8.54
N VAL A 98 -15.74 0.02 -9.53
CA VAL A 98 -14.44 -0.12 -10.22
C VAL A 98 -13.55 1.07 -9.90
N PHE A 99 -12.33 0.77 -9.43
CA PHE A 99 -11.31 1.72 -9.01
C PHE A 99 -10.11 1.66 -9.96
N PRO A 100 -9.97 2.62 -10.88
CA PRO A 100 -8.76 2.84 -11.66
C PRO A 100 -7.60 3.28 -10.75
N MET A 101 -6.55 2.47 -10.60
CA MET A 101 -5.46 2.74 -9.65
C MET A 101 -4.26 3.42 -10.33
N ARG A 102 -3.86 4.58 -9.82
CA ARG A 102 -2.74 5.38 -10.34
C ARG A 102 -1.69 5.66 -9.25
N PHE A 103 -0.44 5.36 -9.57
CA PHE A 103 0.71 5.64 -8.71
C PHE A 103 1.72 6.53 -9.44
N LYS A 104 2.35 7.45 -8.72
CA LYS A 104 3.37 8.33 -9.32
C LYS A 104 4.69 7.59 -9.55
N GLU A 105 5.07 6.74 -8.62
CA GLU A 105 6.36 6.05 -8.64
C GLU A 105 6.23 4.60 -9.14
N PRO A 106 7.16 4.12 -9.98
CA PRO A 106 7.13 2.74 -10.47
C PRO A 106 7.32 1.70 -9.35
N SER A 107 8.03 2.04 -8.27
CA SER A 107 8.14 1.15 -7.09
C SER A 107 6.81 0.96 -6.39
N ASP A 108 6.00 2.02 -6.31
CA ASP A 108 4.69 1.98 -5.67
C ASP A 108 3.72 1.12 -6.49
N VAL A 109 3.84 1.14 -7.82
CA VAL A 109 3.09 0.23 -8.71
C VAL A 109 3.40 -1.22 -8.36
N ILE A 110 4.68 -1.60 -8.23
CA ILE A 110 5.06 -2.99 -7.92
C ILE A 110 4.49 -3.43 -6.56
N ILE A 111 4.59 -2.57 -5.54
CA ILE A 111 4.04 -2.86 -4.21
C ILE A 111 2.51 -2.98 -4.27
N ALA A 112 1.84 -2.07 -4.98
CA ALA A 112 0.39 -2.07 -5.13
C ALA A 112 -0.10 -3.29 -5.90
N THR A 113 0.56 -3.69 -6.99
CA THR A 113 0.20 -4.89 -7.75
C THR A 113 0.29 -6.14 -6.88
N ALA A 114 1.36 -6.28 -6.07
CA ALA A 114 1.46 -7.38 -5.12
C ALA A 114 0.34 -7.33 -4.06
N PHE A 115 0.00 -6.13 -3.57
CA PHE A 115 -1.11 -5.95 -2.65
C PHE A 115 -2.46 -6.36 -3.24
N PHE A 116 -2.74 -6.01 -4.50
CA PHE A 116 -4.01 -6.37 -5.15
C PHE A 116 -4.11 -7.86 -5.44
N GLN A 117 -3.01 -8.51 -5.84
CA GLN A 117 -2.97 -9.96 -6.02
C GLN A 117 -3.34 -10.68 -4.72
N GLU A 118 -2.70 -10.30 -3.60
CA GLU A 118 -3.02 -10.86 -2.28
C GLU A 118 -4.46 -10.53 -1.85
N LEU A 119 -4.97 -9.34 -2.18
CA LEU A 119 -6.34 -8.95 -1.88
C LEU A 119 -7.36 -9.84 -2.61
N VAL A 120 -7.12 -10.16 -3.88
CA VAL A 120 -7.97 -11.07 -4.67
C VAL A 120 -7.90 -12.49 -4.14
N ASP A 121 -6.71 -12.97 -3.78
CA ASP A 121 -6.50 -14.31 -3.23
C ASP A 121 -7.23 -14.47 -1.88
N VAL A 122 -7.12 -13.46 -1.00
CA VAL A 122 -7.82 -13.44 0.29
C VAL A 122 -9.33 -13.29 0.11
N GLY A 123 -9.76 -12.44 -0.83
CA GLY A 123 -11.18 -12.21 -1.14
C GLY A 123 -11.87 -13.44 -1.72
N SER A 124 -11.12 -14.33 -2.36
CA SER A 124 -11.60 -15.59 -2.92
C SER A 124 -11.60 -16.75 -1.90
N SER A 125 -11.08 -16.52 -0.69
CA SER A 125 -11.06 -17.52 0.37
C SER A 125 -12.43 -17.69 1.03
N GLU A 126 -12.83 -18.94 1.32
CA GLU A 126 -14.08 -19.26 2.02
C GLU A 126 -14.23 -18.55 3.38
N LYS A 127 -13.11 -18.25 4.04
CA LYS A 127 -13.09 -17.51 5.31
C LYS A 127 -13.71 -16.12 5.19
N TRP A 128 -13.63 -15.52 4.01
CA TRP A 128 -14.13 -14.18 3.71
C TRP A 128 -15.32 -14.21 2.73
N ALA A 129 -16.04 -15.32 2.61
CA ALA A 129 -17.19 -15.45 1.72
C ALA A 129 -18.32 -14.42 1.99
N LYS A 130 -18.35 -13.81 3.18
CA LYS A 130 -19.29 -12.73 3.55
C LYS A 130 -18.87 -11.35 3.02
N ALA A 131 -17.62 -11.18 2.59
CA ALA A 131 -17.11 -9.92 2.05
C ALA A 131 -17.53 -9.74 0.58
N PRO A 132 -17.54 -8.49 0.07
CA PRO A 132 -17.70 -8.23 -1.35
C PRO A 132 -16.60 -8.95 -2.16
N PRO A 133 -16.95 -9.75 -3.18
CA PRO A 133 -15.97 -10.31 -4.09
C PRO A 133 -15.13 -9.20 -4.72
N CYS A 134 -13.81 -9.40 -4.73
CA CYS A 134 -12.84 -8.46 -5.25
C CYS A 134 -12.13 -9.08 -6.45
N THR A 135 -11.99 -8.34 -7.54
CA THR A 135 -11.15 -8.74 -8.67
C THR A 135 -10.17 -7.62 -9.03
N TRP A 136 -9.05 -8.00 -9.63
CA TRP A 136 -8.06 -7.05 -10.15
C TRP A 136 -7.67 -7.45 -11.56
N SER A 137 -7.62 -6.47 -12.46
CA SER A 137 -7.19 -6.64 -13.85
C SER A 137 -6.29 -5.48 -14.27
N PRO A 138 -5.21 -5.73 -15.02
CA PRO A 138 -4.42 -4.65 -15.62
C PRO A 138 -5.16 -3.94 -16.77
N ILE A 139 -6.17 -4.58 -17.34
CA ILE A 139 -6.96 -4.10 -18.49
C ILE A 139 -8.29 -3.54 -17.98
N PRO A 140 -8.80 -2.43 -18.54
CA PRO A 140 -10.11 -1.89 -18.16
C PRO A 140 -11.22 -2.91 -18.40
N PRO A 141 -12.19 -3.04 -17.47
CA PRO A 141 -13.34 -3.90 -17.66
C PRO A 141 -14.18 -3.43 -18.86
N PRO A 142 -14.85 -4.35 -19.58
CA PRO A 142 -15.59 -4.03 -20.80
C PRO A 142 -16.70 -3.01 -20.58
N GLU A 143 -17.27 -2.94 -19.38
CA GLU A 143 -18.29 -1.98 -18.98
C GLU A 143 -17.79 -0.52 -18.96
N LEU A 144 -16.48 -0.31 -18.93
CA LEU A 144 -15.86 1.02 -19.01
C LEU A 144 -15.39 1.38 -20.44
N GLN A 145 -15.68 0.54 -21.44
CA GLN A 145 -15.38 0.87 -22.84
C GLN A 145 -16.27 2.03 -23.30
N GLY A 146 -15.65 3.17 -23.61
CA GLY A 146 -16.33 4.41 -24.02
C GLY A 146 -16.13 5.59 -23.08
N GLU A 147 -15.58 5.36 -21.88
CA GLU A 147 -15.14 6.43 -20.97
C GLU A 147 -13.85 7.11 -21.49
N PRO A 148 -13.56 8.36 -21.08
CA PRO A 148 -12.41 9.10 -21.61
C PRO A 148 -11.09 8.39 -21.30
N LEU A 149 -10.18 8.41 -22.28
CA LEU A 149 -8.90 7.69 -22.22
C LEU A 149 -8.04 8.06 -21.00
N GLU A 150 -8.13 9.30 -20.52
CA GLU A 150 -7.44 9.76 -19.31
C GLU A 150 -7.84 8.94 -18.08
N ASP A 151 -9.11 8.54 -17.98
CA ASP A 151 -9.62 7.76 -16.87
C ASP A 151 -9.35 6.25 -17.02
N LEU A 152 -9.12 5.78 -18.25
CA LEU A 152 -8.79 4.39 -18.56
C LEU A 152 -7.28 4.11 -18.55
N THR A 153 -6.45 5.14 -18.66
CA THR A 153 -4.99 5.01 -18.58
C THR A 153 -4.56 4.90 -17.11
N THR A 154 -4.30 3.67 -16.67
CA THR A 154 -3.82 3.35 -15.32
C THR A 154 -2.53 2.54 -15.38
N ASN A 155 -1.67 2.72 -14.37
CA ASN A 155 -0.46 1.90 -14.21
C ASN A 155 -0.61 0.85 -13.11
N GLY A 156 -1.53 1.03 -12.17
CA GLY A 156 -1.84 0.07 -11.10
C GLY A 156 -2.94 -0.93 -11.46
N GLY A 157 -3.57 -0.80 -12.63
CA GLY A 157 -4.72 -1.59 -13.05
C GLY A 157 -6.03 -1.13 -12.42
N PHE A 158 -7.04 -2.00 -12.54
CA PHE A 158 -8.41 -1.76 -12.11
C PHE A 158 -8.76 -2.77 -11.01
N VAL A 159 -9.17 -2.26 -9.86
CA VAL A 159 -9.73 -3.09 -8.77
C VAL A 159 -11.24 -2.96 -8.83
N SER A 160 -11.98 -4.06 -8.76
CA SER A 160 -13.43 -4.02 -8.71
C SER A 160 -13.99 -4.79 -7.53
N PHE A 161 -15.08 -4.26 -6.97
CA PHE A 161 -15.83 -4.88 -5.87
C PHE A 161 -17.27 -5.10 -6.28
N ASP A 162 -17.75 -6.33 -6.11
CA ASP A 162 -19.12 -6.71 -6.39
C ASP A 162 -20.00 -6.60 -5.14
N ILE A 163 -20.93 -5.67 -5.17
CA ILE A 163 -21.79 -5.33 -4.05
C ILE A 163 -23.19 -5.87 -4.31
N SER A 164 -23.61 -6.88 -3.57
CA SER A 164 -24.98 -7.40 -3.56
C SER A 164 -25.73 -6.97 -2.30
N SER A 165 -27.04 -7.24 -2.26
CA SER A 165 -27.96 -6.93 -1.14
C SER A 165 -27.36 -7.22 0.24
N ARG A 166 -26.72 -8.39 0.40
CA ARG A 166 -26.11 -8.85 1.66
C ARG A 166 -25.07 -7.89 2.26
N HIS A 167 -24.43 -7.04 1.44
CA HIS A 167 -23.42 -6.08 1.87
C HIS A 167 -24.01 -4.71 2.24
N VAL A 168 -25.26 -4.43 1.83
CA VAL A 168 -25.94 -3.15 2.02
C VAL A 168 -27.15 -3.24 2.96
N GLU A 169 -27.51 -4.44 3.42
CA GLU A 169 -28.62 -4.65 4.35
C GLU A 169 -28.42 -3.93 5.70
N GLY A 170 -29.40 -3.07 6.04
CA GLY A 170 -29.49 -2.36 7.32
C GLY A 170 -28.28 -1.47 7.61
N LYS A 171 -27.70 -1.60 8.80
CA LYS A 171 -26.55 -0.78 9.26
C LYS A 171 -25.24 -1.06 8.51
N LYS A 172 -25.20 -2.04 7.58
CA LYS A 172 -24.01 -2.36 6.79
C LYS A 172 -23.78 -1.38 5.65
N LEU A 173 -24.84 -0.75 5.16
CA LEU A 173 -24.80 0.22 4.08
C LEU A 173 -23.76 1.31 4.34
N ASP A 174 -23.84 1.98 5.49
CA ASP A 174 -22.93 3.08 5.83
C ASP A 174 -21.47 2.61 5.91
N LYS A 175 -21.23 1.38 6.39
CA LYS A 175 -19.88 0.78 6.43
C LYS A 175 -19.34 0.49 5.04
N THR A 176 -20.18 -0.03 4.15
CA THR A 176 -19.82 -0.33 2.76
C THR A 176 -19.52 0.97 2.00
N VAL A 177 -20.38 1.98 2.14
CA VAL A 177 -20.17 3.32 1.57
C VAL A 177 -18.84 3.90 2.06
N TRP A 178 -18.60 3.89 3.37
CA TRP A 178 -17.34 4.36 3.95
C TRP A 178 -16.13 3.61 3.39
N GLY A 179 -16.22 2.28 3.28
CA GLY A 179 -15.15 1.45 2.73
C GLY A 179 -14.80 1.80 1.28
N LEU A 180 -15.80 1.99 0.42
CA LEU A 180 -15.61 2.34 -0.98
C LEU A 180 -15.01 3.74 -1.15
N LEU A 181 -15.56 4.74 -0.44
CA LEU A 181 -15.07 6.12 -0.52
C LEU A 181 -13.60 6.24 -0.06
N ASN A 182 -13.21 5.45 0.94
CA ASN A 182 -11.86 5.50 1.51
C ASN A 182 -10.88 4.51 0.86
N PHE A 183 -11.30 3.72 -0.13
CA PHE A 183 -10.46 2.66 -0.70
C PHE A 183 -9.15 3.19 -1.29
N TYR A 184 -9.20 4.31 -2.04
CA TYR A 184 -7.99 4.94 -2.58
C TYR A 184 -7.00 5.35 -1.49
N ALA A 185 -7.50 6.04 -0.46
CA ALA A 185 -6.69 6.50 0.65
C ALA A 185 -6.08 5.31 1.41
N TYR A 186 -6.87 4.27 1.62
CA TYR A 186 -6.44 3.02 2.25
C TYR A 186 -5.27 2.40 1.50
N VAL A 187 -5.44 2.11 0.21
CA VAL A 187 -4.39 1.45 -0.59
C VAL A 187 -3.12 2.30 -0.63
N LYS A 188 -3.23 3.60 -0.96
CA LYS A 188 -2.06 4.48 -1.04
C LYS A 188 -1.30 4.59 0.27
N THR A 189 -2.03 4.66 1.39
CA THR A 189 -1.40 4.72 2.71
C THR A 189 -0.66 3.41 3.00
N HIS A 190 -1.27 2.26 2.71
CA HIS A 190 -0.62 0.96 2.91
C HIS A 190 0.58 0.72 1.99
N VAL A 191 0.57 1.21 0.75
CA VAL A 191 1.72 1.19 -0.15
C VAL A 191 2.88 2.00 0.43
N LYS A 192 2.61 3.24 0.88
CA LYS A 192 3.62 4.09 1.53
C LYS A 192 4.18 3.45 2.80
N CYS A 193 3.32 2.90 3.66
CA CYS A 193 3.73 2.19 4.87
C CYS A 193 4.63 0.98 4.54
N THR A 194 4.29 0.21 3.51
CA THR A 194 5.09 -0.96 3.08
C THR A 194 6.47 -0.56 2.55
N LYS A 195 6.52 0.54 1.79
CA LYS A 195 7.78 1.14 1.33
C LYS A 195 8.64 1.58 2.52
N GLY A 196 8.08 2.32 3.46
CA GLY A 196 8.78 2.75 4.69
C GLY A 196 9.24 1.57 5.56
N PHE A 197 8.42 0.53 5.70
CA PHE A 197 8.78 -0.69 6.40
C PHE A 197 9.98 -1.40 5.74
N THR A 198 9.97 -1.49 4.40
CA THR A 198 11.07 -2.08 3.63
C THR A 198 12.36 -1.29 3.83
N GLN A 199 12.30 0.03 3.75
CA GLN A 199 13.45 0.92 4.00
C GLN A 199 14.01 0.73 5.41
N ARG A 200 13.15 0.72 6.44
CA ARG A 200 13.60 0.50 7.83
C ARG A 200 14.26 -0.87 8.02
N ARG A 201 13.75 -1.91 7.35
CA ARG A 201 14.35 -3.25 7.38
C ARG A 201 15.70 -3.29 6.67
N MET A 202 15.85 -2.55 5.57
CA MET A 202 17.12 -2.42 4.85
C MET A 202 18.16 -1.68 5.70
N GLN A 203 17.78 -0.59 6.36
CA GLN A 203 18.66 0.16 7.27
C GLN A 203 19.16 -0.72 8.43
N LYS A 204 18.27 -1.42 9.14
CA LYS A 204 18.67 -2.37 10.20
C LYS A 204 19.64 -3.45 9.70
N ARG A 205 19.47 -3.91 8.46
CA ARG A 205 20.39 -4.88 7.85
C ARG A 205 21.75 -4.25 7.55
N LEU A 206 21.78 -3.03 7.04
CA LEU A 206 23.01 -2.29 6.81
C LEU A 206 23.78 -2.05 8.12
N GLU A 207 23.10 -1.56 9.16
CA GLU A 207 23.65 -1.37 10.50
C GLU A 207 24.30 -2.66 11.01
N SER A 208 23.58 -3.79 10.94
CA SER A 208 24.11 -5.08 11.37
C SER A 208 25.34 -5.54 10.59
N LEU A 209 25.46 -5.19 9.30
CA LEU A 209 26.63 -5.53 8.48
C LEU A 209 27.81 -4.61 8.80
N VAL A 210 27.55 -3.33 9.04
CA VAL A 210 28.58 -2.35 9.43
C VAL A 210 29.17 -2.70 10.79
N GLU A 211 28.35 -3.12 11.75
CA GLU A 211 28.82 -3.61 13.05
C GLU A 211 29.78 -4.80 12.93
N VAL A 212 29.46 -5.78 12.07
CA VAL A 212 30.34 -6.93 11.81
C VAL A 212 31.67 -6.48 11.21
N LEU A 213 31.65 -5.55 10.26
CA LEU A 213 32.87 -5.01 9.65
C LEU A 213 33.74 -4.24 10.65
N HIS A 214 33.14 -3.43 11.52
CA HIS A 214 33.87 -2.72 12.57
C HIS A 214 34.45 -3.67 13.62
N LYS A 215 33.71 -4.72 14.00
CA LYS A 215 34.21 -5.75 14.91
C LYS A 215 35.42 -6.49 14.32
N GLU A 216 35.36 -6.85 13.04
CA GLU A 216 36.49 -7.48 12.35
C GLU A 216 37.73 -6.57 12.25
N LYS A 217 37.55 -5.27 12.02
CA LYS A 217 38.67 -4.30 12.04
C LYS A 217 39.30 -4.20 13.42
N GLN A 218 38.49 -4.12 14.48
CA GLN A 218 39.01 -4.07 15.85
C GLN A 218 39.71 -5.36 16.27
N GLU A 219 39.22 -6.53 15.86
CA GLU A 219 39.91 -7.81 16.10
C GLU A 219 41.25 -7.87 15.37
N GLN A 220 41.33 -7.40 14.12
CA GLN A 220 42.59 -7.31 13.38
C GLN A 220 43.60 -6.36 14.05
N ASP A 221 43.15 -5.18 14.50
CA ASP A 221 44.04 -4.24 15.20
C ASP A 221 44.53 -4.79 16.55
N LYS A 222 43.67 -5.52 17.28
CA LYS A 222 44.06 -6.20 18.53
C LYS A 222 45.06 -7.33 18.28
N ASP A 223 44.86 -8.14 17.24
CA ASP A 223 45.80 -9.20 16.87
C ASP A 223 47.15 -8.62 16.42
N VAL A 224 47.16 -7.53 15.66
CA VAL A 224 48.40 -6.83 15.26
C VAL A 224 49.12 -6.23 16.47
N LYS A 225 48.40 -5.66 17.44
CA LYS A 225 49.00 -5.14 18.68
C LYS A 225 49.58 -6.26 19.56
N ARG A 226 48.85 -7.36 19.75
CA ARG A 226 49.34 -8.54 20.49
C ARG A 226 50.58 -9.17 19.83
N VAL A 227 50.62 -9.22 18.50
CA VAL A 227 51.80 -9.72 17.77
C VAL A 227 52.98 -8.75 17.94
N LYS A 228 52.77 -7.43 17.97
CA LYS A 228 53.86 -6.47 18.22
C LYS A 228 54.38 -6.52 19.66
N GLU A 229 53.50 -6.70 20.66
CA GLU A 229 53.89 -6.85 22.07
C GLU A 229 54.66 -8.16 22.30
N ASN A 230 54.26 -9.26 21.66
CA ASN A 230 54.96 -10.55 21.78
C ASN A 230 56.28 -10.64 20.99
N VAL A 231 56.56 -9.69 20.07
CA VAL A 231 57.83 -9.62 19.32
C VAL A 231 58.88 -8.75 20.04
N GLY A 232 58.53 -8.15 21.18
CA GLY A 232 59.44 -7.39 22.05
C GLY A 232 60.56 -8.21 22.71
N SER A 233 60.57 -9.53 22.56
CA SER A 233 61.63 -10.39 23.10
C SER A 233 61.96 -11.54 22.14
N LYS A 234 62.94 -11.25 21.27
CA LYS A 234 63.91 -12.14 20.59
C LYS A 234 63.97 -11.92 19.07
N GLN A 235 65.19 -11.64 18.63
CA GLN A 235 65.64 -11.45 17.25
C GLN A 235 65.15 -12.56 16.31
N VAL A 236 64.74 -12.18 15.10
CA VAL A 236 65.41 -12.49 13.81
C VAL A 236 64.41 -12.13 12.70
N GLN A 237 64.80 -11.17 11.86
CA GLN A 237 64.13 -10.88 10.59
C GLN A 237 64.24 -12.10 9.67
N LYS A 238 63.14 -12.84 9.50
CA LYS A 238 62.89 -13.61 8.28
C LYS A 238 61.56 -13.17 7.70
N GLN A 239 61.62 -12.49 6.57
CA GLN A 239 60.46 -12.14 5.76
C GLN A 239 59.78 -13.43 5.26
N VAL A 240 58.82 -13.94 6.01
CA VAL A 240 57.90 -14.97 5.51
C VAL A 240 56.67 -14.25 4.95
N ARG A 241 56.61 -14.13 3.62
CA ARG A 241 55.41 -13.72 2.89
C ARG A 241 54.31 -14.76 3.12
N PHE A 242 53.47 -14.55 4.15
CA PHE A 242 52.25 -15.34 4.31
C PHE A 242 51.25 -15.02 3.18
N PRO A 243 50.63 -16.01 2.54
CA PRO A 243 49.78 -15.78 1.38
C PRO A 243 48.43 -15.23 1.85
N ARG A 244 48.29 -13.90 1.86
CA ARG A 244 47.04 -13.18 2.18
C ARG A 244 45.82 -13.73 1.44
N SER A 245 46.01 -14.40 0.29
CA SER A 245 44.94 -14.97 -0.55
C SER A 245 44.28 -16.23 0.00
N ALA A 246 44.99 -17.08 0.76
CA ALA A 246 44.45 -18.33 1.29
C ALA A 246 43.52 -18.08 2.49
N MET A 247 43.93 -17.20 3.41
CA MET A 247 43.08 -16.75 4.52
C MET A 247 41.84 -15.99 4.04
N LEU A 248 41.96 -15.11 3.04
CA LEU A 248 40.81 -14.41 2.47
C LEU A 248 39.81 -15.37 1.83
N LYS A 249 40.28 -16.40 1.10
CA LYS A 249 39.40 -17.42 0.50
C LYS A 249 38.67 -18.25 1.56
N GLN A 250 39.35 -18.62 2.65
CA GLN A 250 38.73 -19.37 3.74
C GLN A 250 37.71 -18.53 4.52
N ARG A 251 38.04 -17.25 4.75
CA ARG A 251 37.14 -16.27 5.41
C ARG A 251 35.92 -15.92 4.56
N CYS A 252 36.06 -15.75 3.25
CA CYS A 252 34.92 -15.57 2.34
C CYS A 252 33.98 -16.79 2.32
N ARG A 253 34.52 -18.02 2.47
CA ARG A 253 33.68 -19.23 2.60
C ARG A 253 32.89 -19.24 3.91
N GLU A 254 33.49 -18.81 5.02
CA GLU A 254 32.79 -18.73 6.31
C GLU A 254 31.69 -17.67 6.31
N PHE A 255 31.96 -16.50 5.72
CA PHE A 255 30.98 -15.43 5.54
C PHE A 255 29.81 -15.91 4.66
N ALA A 256 30.10 -16.62 3.57
CA ALA A 256 29.07 -17.23 2.73
C ALA A 256 28.26 -18.31 3.47
N LYS A 257 28.89 -19.10 4.36
CA LYS A 257 28.19 -20.09 5.22
C LYS A 257 27.27 -19.41 6.23
N LYS A 258 27.70 -18.33 6.89
CA LYS A 258 26.86 -17.53 7.82
C LYS A 258 25.67 -16.90 7.10
N ILE A 259 25.88 -16.35 5.90
CA ILE A 259 24.79 -15.83 5.06
C ILE A 259 23.78 -16.93 4.69
N LYS A 260 24.25 -18.14 4.33
CA LYS A 260 23.36 -19.27 4.05
C LYS A 260 22.54 -19.66 5.28
N GLN A 261 23.14 -19.75 6.46
CA GLN A 261 22.41 -20.05 7.71
C GLN A 261 21.34 -19.01 8.06
N ILE A 262 21.62 -17.71 7.83
CA ILE A 262 20.64 -16.64 8.05
C ILE A 262 19.45 -16.75 7.07
N ARG A 263 19.68 -17.20 5.83
CA ARG A 263 18.63 -17.40 4.81
C ARG A 263 17.67 -18.56 5.13
N PHE A 264 18.10 -19.55 5.91
CA PHE A 264 17.25 -20.68 6.33
C PHE A 264 16.28 -20.33 7.47
N ARG A 265 16.57 -19.30 8.28
CA ARG A 265 15.71 -18.90 9.40
C ARG A 265 14.53 -18.00 9.03
N ILE A 266 14.46 -17.50 7.79
CA ILE A 266 13.35 -16.66 7.33
C ILE A 266 12.37 -17.53 6.53
N LYS A 267 11.48 -18.24 7.23
CA LYS A 267 10.25 -18.82 6.67
C LYS A 267 9.13 -17.79 6.84
N ILE A 268 8.86 -17.02 5.79
CA ILE A 268 7.60 -16.27 5.66
C ILE A 268 6.69 -17.15 4.81
N ARG A 269 5.59 -17.65 5.39
CA ARG A 269 4.57 -18.39 4.63
C ARG A 269 4.00 -17.45 3.55
N GLY A 270 3.89 -17.92 2.30
CA GLY A 270 3.35 -17.16 1.15
C GLY A 270 4.40 -16.63 0.16
N PHE A 271 5.64 -16.38 0.57
CA PHE A 271 6.66 -15.70 -0.26
C PHE A 271 7.49 -16.63 -1.20
N GLY A 272 6.92 -17.74 -1.65
CA GLY A 272 7.64 -18.79 -2.41
C GLY A 272 8.09 -18.36 -3.81
N HIS A 273 7.24 -17.64 -4.54
CA HIS A 273 7.50 -17.27 -5.93
C HIS A 273 8.49 -16.11 -6.08
N PHE A 274 8.53 -15.18 -5.12
CA PHE A 274 9.46 -14.04 -5.13
C PHE A 274 10.94 -14.46 -5.00
N ARG A 275 11.22 -15.63 -4.41
CA ARG A 275 12.60 -16.12 -4.22
C ARG A 275 13.30 -16.53 -5.52
N ARG A 276 12.58 -17.00 -6.55
CA ARG A 276 13.22 -17.60 -7.74
C ARG A 276 13.78 -16.56 -8.72
N ARG A 277 13.23 -15.35 -8.74
CA ARG A 277 13.57 -14.32 -9.75
C ARG A 277 14.58 -13.28 -9.27
N TRP A 278 14.56 -12.89 -7.99
CA TRP A 278 15.42 -11.82 -7.47
C TRP A 278 16.73 -12.30 -6.82
N LEU A 279 16.88 -13.61 -6.56
CA LEU A 279 18.01 -14.16 -5.78
C LEU A 279 19.02 -14.98 -6.59
N LYS A 280 19.01 -14.89 -7.94
CA LYS A 280 20.18 -15.29 -8.72
C LYS A 280 21.21 -14.17 -8.62
N ILE A 281 22.16 -14.32 -7.70
CA ILE A 281 23.37 -13.49 -7.67
C ILE A 281 24.04 -13.64 -9.04
N PRO A 282 24.27 -12.57 -9.82
CA PRO A 282 25.08 -12.67 -11.02
C PRO A 282 26.48 -13.12 -10.59
N LYS A 283 26.96 -14.21 -11.20
CA LYS A 283 28.35 -14.64 -11.00
C LYS A 283 29.24 -13.59 -11.63
N PHE A 284 29.79 -12.68 -10.82
CA PHE A 284 30.88 -11.82 -11.25
C PHE A 284 32.13 -12.69 -11.45
N SER A 285 32.35 -13.18 -12.67
CA SER A 285 33.67 -13.59 -13.13
C SER A 285 34.45 -12.33 -13.47
N SER A 286 35.54 -12.05 -12.78
CA SER A 286 36.46 -10.98 -13.13
C SER A 286 37.58 -11.52 -14.04
N PRO A 287 37.70 -11.02 -15.29
CA PRO A 287 38.96 -11.03 -15.99
C PRO A 287 39.39 -9.58 -16.21
N MET A 288 39.94 -8.93 -15.19
CA MET A 288 40.72 -7.70 -15.40
C MET A 288 42.20 -8.05 -15.21
N LYS A 289 42.84 -8.44 -16.30
CA LYS A 289 44.30 -8.37 -16.44
C LYS A 289 44.62 -6.91 -16.78
N TYR A 290 45.33 -6.22 -15.90
CA TYR A 290 45.94 -4.95 -16.23
C TYR A 290 47.20 -5.22 -17.07
N THR A 291 47.22 -4.71 -18.29
CA THR A 291 48.44 -4.57 -19.11
C THR A 291 49.19 -3.33 -18.62
N LYS A 292 50.47 -3.50 -18.28
CA LYS A 292 51.40 -2.38 -18.06
C LYS A 292 51.67 -1.74 -19.43
N LEU A 293 51.57 -0.42 -19.49
CA LEU A 293 52.11 0.38 -20.59
C LEU A 293 53.61 0.54 -20.37
N GLU A 294 54.39 0.33 -21.43
CA GLU A 294 55.78 0.82 -21.55
C GLU A 294 55.78 2.33 -21.80
#